data_AF-A0A1E1MV00-F1
#
_entry.id   AF-A0A1E1MV00-F1
#
_cell.length_a   1.000
_cell.length_b   1.000
_cell.length_c   1.000
_cell.angle_alpha   90.00
_cell.angle_beta   90.00
_cell.angle_gamma   90.00
#
_symmetry.space_group_name_H-M   'P 1'
#
loop_
_entity.id
_entity.type
_entity.pdbx_description
1 polymer ?
#
loop_
_entity_poly.entity_id
_entity_poly.type
_entity_poly.pdbx_seq_one_letter_code
_entity_poly.pdbx_strand_id
1 'polypeptide(L)'
;MPTQLHITQRKEGILADVEGDFPLDLAVFNDAASNGIWPELSKAAELMLEHVVPVLLDPLQEGSNAIKPRLIHGDLWGGNIGTDKETGEIVFLDVGSFYGHNELDLGMWRRYGAQNLGQLYLDEYKRIFPPSEPQNGFDDRNRLYSMKFDLNASAGKPAAKSRNTALNNMLF
;
A
#
# COMPACT_ATOMS: atom_id res chain seq x y z
N MET A 1 20.39 -0.87 -25.94
CA MET A 1 19.50 -2.03 -25.80
C MET A 1 18.69 -1.81 -24.52
N PRO A 2 17.35 -1.81 -24.55
CA PRO A 2 16.57 -1.49 -23.36
C PRO A 2 16.59 -2.68 -22.40
N THR A 3 17.02 -2.42 -21.17
CA THR A 3 17.04 -3.38 -20.06
C THR A 3 15.60 -3.80 -19.76
N GLN A 4 15.27 -5.03 -20.12
CA GLN A 4 13.96 -5.62 -19.87
C GLN A 4 13.91 -6.00 -18.39
N LEU A 5 13.17 -5.23 -17.58
CA LEU A 5 12.94 -5.56 -16.17
C LEU A 5 12.01 -6.78 -16.13
N HIS A 6 12.58 -7.98 -15.98
CA HIS A 6 11.81 -9.20 -15.79
C HIS A 6 11.30 -9.25 -14.34
N ILE A 7 10.08 -8.75 -14.13
CA ILE A 7 9.29 -9.04 -12.94
C ILE A 7 8.71 -10.44 -13.12
N THR A 8 9.52 -11.47 -12.88
CA THR A 8 9.04 -12.86 -12.84
C THR A 8 8.42 -13.16 -11.48
N GLN A 9 7.11 -13.41 -11.48
CA GLN A 9 6.38 -14.04 -10.39
C GLN A 9 6.88 -15.46 -10.16
N ARG A 10 7.11 -15.82 -8.90
CA ARG A 10 7.10 -17.23 -8.48
C ARG A 10 6.31 -17.37 -7.19
N LYS A 11 5.54 -18.47 -7.15
CA LYS A 11 4.97 -19.08 -5.94
C LYS A 11 6.07 -19.18 -4.88
N GLU A 12 5.74 -18.77 -3.66
CA GLU A 12 6.60 -18.60 -2.47
C GLU A 12 7.19 -17.19 -2.32
N GLY A 13 6.47 -16.34 -1.56
CA GLY A 13 7.00 -15.09 -1.00
C GLY A 13 7.30 -14.00 -2.04
N ILE A 14 6.27 -13.32 -2.53
CA ILE A 14 6.47 -12.10 -3.33
C ILE A 14 6.93 -10.99 -2.38
N LEU A 15 8.18 -10.55 -2.51
CA LEU A 15 8.61 -9.14 -2.52
C LEU A 15 10.00 -9.09 -3.18
N ALA A 16 10.20 -8.13 -4.08
CA ALA A 16 11.46 -7.95 -4.76
C ALA A 16 12.53 -7.55 -3.73
N ASP A 17 13.55 -8.38 -3.55
CA ASP A 17 14.82 -7.93 -2.97
C ASP A 17 15.46 -6.97 -3.97
N VAL A 18 15.10 -5.69 -3.89
CA VAL A 18 16.01 -4.63 -4.31
C VAL A 18 17.08 -4.60 -3.22
N GLU A 19 18.35 -4.74 -3.59
CA GLU A 19 19.47 -4.51 -2.66
C GLU A 19 19.28 -3.14 -1.98
N GLY A 20 18.86 -3.15 -0.71
CA GLY A 20 18.50 -1.94 0.06
C GLY A 20 17.04 -1.80 0.47
N ASP A 21 16.13 -2.68 0.01
CA ASP A 21 14.78 -2.78 0.59
C ASP A 21 14.88 -3.42 1.98
N PHE A 22 14.28 -2.78 2.98
CA PHE A 22 14.13 -3.40 4.29
C PHE A 22 13.27 -4.66 4.10
N PRO A 23 13.80 -5.88 4.32
CA PRO A 23 13.04 -7.09 4.04
C PRO A 23 11.77 -7.05 4.91
N LEU A 24 10.60 -7.37 4.34
CA LEU A 24 9.35 -7.38 5.13
C LEU A 24 9.44 -8.28 6.35
N ASP A 25 10.31 -9.29 6.30
CA ASP A 25 10.69 -10.15 7.43
C ASP A 25 11.17 -9.34 8.65
N LEU A 26 11.88 -8.22 8.43
CA LEU A 26 12.33 -7.33 9.48
C LEU A 26 11.17 -6.51 10.09
N ALA A 27 10.17 -6.11 9.29
CA ALA A 27 8.99 -5.41 9.82
C ALA A 27 8.13 -6.36 10.66
N VAL A 28 7.94 -7.60 10.21
CA VAL A 28 7.24 -8.66 10.96
C VAL A 28 8.01 -9.03 12.23
N PHE A 29 9.33 -9.18 12.13
CA PHE A 29 10.20 -9.43 13.27
C PHE A 29 10.14 -8.30 14.30
N ASN A 30 10.25 -7.05 13.85
CA ASN A 30 10.19 -5.87 14.71
C ASN A 30 8.81 -5.75 15.40
N ASP A 31 7.73 -6.03 14.67
CA ASP A 31 6.37 -6.08 15.25
C ASP A 31 6.26 -7.16 16.32
N ALA A 32 6.72 -8.38 16.05
CA ALA A 32 6.70 -9.47 17.03
C ALA A 32 7.57 -9.16 18.25
N ALA A 33 8.75 -8.57 18.05
CA ALA A 33 9.67 -8.19 19.12
C ALA A 33 9.10 -7.06 20.00
N SER A 34 8.43 -6.08 19.40
CA SER A 34 7.92 -4.91 20.11
C SER A 34 6.53 -5.15 20.73
N ASN A 35 5.67 -5.87 20.02
CA ASN A 35 4.25 -5.99 20.32
C ASN A 35 3.82 -7.41 20.74
N GLY A 36 4.72 -8.39 20.67
CA GLY A 36 4.42 -9.79 20.94
C GLY A 36 3.61 -10.46 19.82
N ILE A 37 3.56 -11.80 19.86
CA ILE A 37 2.78 -12.60 18.92
C ILE A 37 1.28 -12.37 19.18
N TRP A 38 0.52 -12.19 18.10
CA TRP A 38 -0.92 -12.01 18.17
C TRP A 38 -1.62 -13.06 17.27
N PRO A 39 -2.09 -14.19 17.84
CA PRO A 39 -2.62 -15.31 17.07
C PRO A 39 -3.78 -14.93 16.14
N GLU A 40 -4.68 -14.06 16.57
CA GLU A 40 -5.82 -13.61 15.77
C GLU A 40 -5.36 -12.79 14.56
N LEU A 41 -4.38 -11.90 14.74
CA LEU A 41 -3.78 -11.14 13.64
C LEU A 41 -3.05 -12.07 12.66
N SER A 42 -2.29 -13.04 13.18
CA SER A 42 -1.61 -14.04 12.35
C SER A 42 -2.63 -14.84 11.53
N LYS A 43 -3.72 -15.30 12.15
CA LYS A 43 -4.75 -16.07 11.45
C LYS A 43 -5.49 -15.25 10.40
N ALA A 44 -5.79 -13.99 10.70
CA ALA A 44 -6.40 -13.08 9.73
C ALA A 44 -5.45 -12.80 8.54
N ALA A 45 -4.17 -12.61 8.81
CA ALA A 45 -3.16 -12.41 7.76
C ALA A 45 -3.01 -13.65 6.87
N GLU A 46 -2.99 -14.86 7.43
CA GLU A 46 -3.00 -16.11 6.67
C GLU A 46 -4.19 -16.19 5.70
N LEU A 47 -5.41 -15.96 6.21
CA LEU A 47 -6.63 -16.00 5.40
C LEU A 47 -6.63 -14.93 4.30
N MET A 48 -6.13 -13.74 4.61
CA MET A 48 -5.98 -12.66 3.63
C MET A 48 -5.03 -13.07 2.51
N LEU A 49 -3.85 -13.61 2.85
CA LEU A 49 -2.86 -14.05 1.88
C LEU A 49 -3.36 -15.23 1.03
N GLU A 50 -4.11 -16.14 1.63
CA GLU A 50 -4.61 -17.35 0.95
C GLU A 50 -5.83 -17.08 0.06
N HIS A 51 -6.73 -16.20 0.47
CA HIS A 51 -8.04 -16.06 -0.18
C HIS A 51 -8.32 -14.67 -0.76
N VAL A 52 -7.85 -13.60 -0.13
CA VAL A 52 -8.22 -12.23 -0.52
C VAL A 52 -7.21 -11.65 -1.50
N VAL A 53 -5.91 -11.78 -1.21
CA VAL A 53 -4.84 -11.26 -2.06
C VAL A 53 -4.91 -11.84 -3.48
N PRO A 54 -5.08 -13.15 -3.70
CA PRO A 54 -5.20 -13.70 -5.05
C PRO A 54 -6.39 -13.11 -5.80
N VAL A 55 -7.55 -13.02 -5.16
CA VAL A 55 -8.78 -12.47 -5.78
C VAL A 55 -8.60 -11.01 -6.19
N LEU A 56 -7.93 -10.20 -5.37
CA LEU A 56 -7.76 -8.78 -5.63
C LEU A 56 -6.60 -8.47 -6.58
N LEU A 57 -5.51 -9.24 -6.54
CA LEU A 57 -4.26 -8.90 -7.21
C LEU A 57 -3.93 -9.81 -8.40
N ASP A 58 -4.37 -11.07 -8.46
CA ASP A 58 -4.10 -11.94 -9.62
C ASP A 58 -4.71 -11.41 -10.92
N PRO A 59 -5.93 -10.84 -10.95
CA PRO A 59 -6.47 -10.23 -12.17
C PRO A 59 -5.61 -9.11 -12.75
N LEU A 60 -4.71 -8.55 -11.94
CA LEU A 60 -3.83 -7.45 -12.29
C LEU A 60 -2.46 -7.88 -12.82
N GLN A 61 -2.19 -9.18 -12.90
CA GLN A 61 -0.86 -9.71 -13.21
C GLN A 61 -0.61 -9.88 -14.71
N GLU A 62 -1.64 -10.21 -15.48
CA GLU A 62 -1.49 -10.62 -16.88
C GLU A 62 -2.61 -10.06 -17.77
N GLY A 63 -2.41 -10.12 -19.08
CA GLY A 63 -3.38 -9.66 -20.08
C GLY A 63 -3.37 -8.15 -20.33
N SER A 64 -4.42 -7.64 -20.98
CA SER A 64 -4.54 -6.22 -21.35
C SER A 64 -4.69 -5.27 -20.15
N ASN A 65 -4.96 -5.82 -18.97
CA ASN A 65 -5.22 -5.08 -17.73
C ASN A 65 -4.08 -5.19 -16.73
N ALA A 66 -2.95 -5.78 -17.12
CA ALA A 66 -1.80 -5.95 -16.25
C ALA A 66 -1.32 -4.61 -15.67
N ILE A 67 -0.95 -4.60 -14.38
CA ILE A 67 -0.38 -3.42 -13.72
C ILE A 67 0.81 -2.94 -14.53
N LYS A 68 0.77 -1.66 -14.88
CA LYS A 68 1.94 -0.94 -15.35
C LYS A 68 2.60 -0.26 -14.14
N PRO A 69 3.81 -0.67 -13.71
CA PRO A 69 4.49 -0.04 -12.59
C PRO A 69 4.63 1.47 -12.81
N ARG A 70 4.26 2.25 -11.79
CA ARG A 70 4.37 3.71 -11.76
C ARG A 70 5.27 4.12 -10.62
N LEU A 71 6.01 5.20 -10.81
CA LEU A 71 6.67 5.87 -9.71
C LEU A 71 5.58 6.42 -8.78
N ILE A 72 5.57 5.95 -7.54
CA ILE A 72 4.65 6.39 -6.49
C ILE A 72 5.42 7.10 -5.38
N HIS A 73 4.74 7.89 -4.57
CA HIS A 73 5.36 8.59 -3.45
C HIS A 73 5.74 7.63 -2.32
N GLY A 74 4.89 6.65 -2.03
CA GLY A 74 5.13 5.62 -1.01
C GLY A 74 4.87 6.05 0.44
N ASP A 75 4.59 7.33 0.67
CA ASP A 75 4.23 7.92 1.98
C ASP A 75 3.31 9.15 1.81
N LEU A 76 2.37 9.11 0.85
CA LEU A 76 1.56 10.26 0.48
C LEU A 76 0.38 10.46 1.44
N TRP A 77 0.59 11.09 2.59
CA TRP A 77 -0.47 11.49 3.51
C TRP A 77 -0.44 13.00 3.74
N GLY A 78 -1.50 13.56 4.34
CA GLY A 78 -1.65 15.00 4.58
C GLY A 78 -0.44 15.73 5.17
N GLY A 79 0.28 15.09 6.11
CA GLY A 79 1.48 15.68 6.72
C GLY A 79 2.65 15.88 5.75
N ASN A 80 2.66 15.14 4.63
CA ASN A 80 3.69 15.19 3.60
C ASN A 80 3.26 16.01 2.37
N ILE A 81 2.15 16.76 2.49
CA ILE A 81 1.62 17.61 1.43
C ILE A 81 1.70 19.06 1.91
N GLY A 82 2.44 19.87 1.17
CA GLY A 82 2.57 21.30 1.40
C GLY A 82 2.03 22.13 0.25
N THR A 83 1.99 23.44 0.46
CA THR A 83 1.77 24.43 -0.59
C THR A 83 2.96 25.37 -0.58
N ASP A 84 3.60 25.52 -1.74
CA ASP A 84 4.66 26.50 -1.92
C ASP A 84 4.08 27.91 -1.71
N LYS A 85 4.76 28.72 -0.88
CA LYS A 85 4.24 30.03 -0.49
C LYS A 85 4.36 31.07 -1.60
N GLU A 86 5.29 30.90 -2.52
CA GLU A 86 5.57 31.85 -3.60
C GLU A 86 4.71 31.54 -4.83
N THR A 87 4.59 30.26 -5.20
CA THR A 87 3.88 29.82 -6.41
C THR A 87 2.44 29.40 -6.14
N GLY A 88 2.11 29.00 -4.90
CA GLY A 88 0.82 28.40 -4.56
C GLY A 88 0.65 26.96 -5.07
N GLU A 89 1.70 26.35 -5.61
CA GLU A 89 1.65 24.97 -6.11
C GLU A 89 1.73 23.96 -4.97
N ILE A 90 1.15 22.77 -5.18
CA ILE A 90 1.26 21.66 -4.24
C ILE A 90 2.68 21.08 -4.32
N VAL A 91 3.28 20.86 -3.15
CA VAL A 91 4.57 20.20 -3.00
C VAL A 91 4.42 18.93 -2.18
N PHE A 92 5.15 17.88 -2.58
CA PHE A 92 5.22 16.61 -1.87
C PHE A 92 6.57 16.48 -1.16
N LEU A 93 6.56 15.99 0.08
CA LEU A 93 7.70 15.93 1.00
C LEU A 93 7.89 14.50 1.54
N ASP A 94 9.05 14.21 2.13
CA ASP A 94 9.33 12.93 2.80
C ASP A 94 9.02 11.70 1.93
N VAL A 95 9.56 11.72 0.71
CA VAL A 95 9.33 10.65 -0.28
C VAL A 95 9.97 9.33 0.13
N GLY A 96 9.20 8.26 0.04
CA GLY A 96 9.65 6.87 0.13
C GLY A 96 9.40 6.16 -1.20
N SER A 97 9.80 6.80 -2.31
CA SER A 97 9.36 6.44 -3.65
C SER A 97 9.92 5.12 -4.16
N PHE A 98 9.07 4.37 -4.85
CA PHE A 98 9.44 3.17 -5.59
C PHE A 98 8.48 2.97 -6.78
N TYR A 99 8.77 2.00 -7.63
CA TYR A 99 7.86 1.61 -8.71
C TYR A 99 6.86 0.57 -8.22
N GLY A 100 5.56 0.89 -8.26
CA GLY A 100 4.51 0.01 -7.78
C GLY A 100 3.18 0.21 -8.49
N HIS A 101 2.12 -0.43 -7.97
CA HIS A 101 0.76 -0.15 -8.40
C HIS A 101 0.34 1.24 -7.92
N ASN A 102 -0.17 2.07 -8.84
CA ASN A 102 -0.49 3.47 -8.58
C ASN A 102 -1.57 3.66 -7.51
N GLU A 103 -2.48 2.69 -7.34
CA GLU A 103 -3.50 2.71 -6.28
C GLU A 103 -2.93 2.58 -4.86
N LEU A 104 -1.64 2.20 -4.68
CA LEU A 104 -1.03 2.08 -3.36
C LEU A 104 -1.00 3.42 -2.60
N ASP A 105 -0.69 4.53 -3.27
CA ASP A 105 -0.71 5.86 -2.66
C ASP A 105 -2.13 6.25 -2.21
N LEU A 106 -3.16 5.77 -2.91
CA LEU A 106 -4.56 5.98 -2.50
C LEU A 106 -4.93 5.13 -1.27
N GLY A 107 -4.27 3.99 -1.07
CA GLY A 107 -4.35 3.23 0.18
C GLY A 107 -3.86 4.04 1.40
N MET A 108 -2.84 4.89 1.21
CA MET A 108 -2.41 5.83 2.24
C MET A 108 -3.50 6.87 2.54
N TRP A 109 -4.19 7.35 1.50
CA TRP A 109 -5.29 8.29 1.67
C TRP A 109 -6.45 7.67 2.43
N ARG A 110 -6.78 6.40 2.16
CA ARG A 110 -7.79 5.66 2.93
C ARG A 110 -7.45 5.63 4.42
N ARG A 111 -6.20 5.38 4.78
CA ARG A 111 -5.72 5.35 6.18
C ARG A 111 -5.93 6.67 6.92
N TYR A 112 -5.57 7.79 6.28
CA TYR A 112 -5.58 9.11 6.92
C TYR A 112 -6.88 9.91 6.70
N GLY A 113 -7.76 9.44 5.81
CA GLY A 113 -9.10 9.96 5.58
C GLY A 113 -9.12 11.46 5.26
N ALA A 114 -9.73 12.25 6.16
CA ALA A 114 -9.93 13.69 5.99
C ALA A 114 -8.64 14.53 6.00
N GLN A 115 -7.48 13.94 6.33
CA GLN A 115 -6.21 14.66 6.36
C GLN A 115 -5.59 14.84 4.97
N ASN A 116 -6.13 14.21 3.92
CA ASN A 116 -5.60 14.32 2.56
C ASN A 116 -6.24 15.51 1.81
N LEU A 117 -5.90 15.65 0.53
CA LEU A 117 -6.39 16.72 -0.35
C LEU A 117 -7.92 16.70 -0.61
N GLY A 118 -8.60 15.62 -0.23
CA GLY A 118 -10.06 15.49 -0.30
C GLY A 118 -10.60 14.87 -1.59
N GLN A 119 -11.93 14.72 -1.67
CA GLN A 119 -12.60 13.96 -2.73
C GLN A 119 -12.37 14.54 -4.14
N LEU A 120 -12.30 15.87 -4.26
CA LEU A 120 -12.05 16.55 -5.54
C LEU A 120 -10.76 16.06 -6.22
N TYR A 121 -9.67 15.91 -5.45
CA TYR A 121 -8.39 15.44 -5.97
C TYR A 121 -8.41 13.95 -6.29
N LEU A 122 -9.14 13.16 -5.50
CA LEU A 122 -9.33 11.74 -5.77
C LEU A 122 -10.11 11.52 -7.07
N ASP A 123 -11.14 12.31 -7.31
CA ASP A 123 -11.95 12.25 -8.54
C ASP A 123 -11.13 12.65 -9.77
N GLU A 124 -10.33 13.71 -9.66
CA GLU A 124 -9.44 14.14 -10.75
C GLU A 124 -8.33 13.13 -11.01
N TYR A 125 -7.78 12.51 -9.95
CA TYR A 125 -6.83 11.40 -10.09
C TYR A 125 -7.48 10.23 -10.85
N LYS A 126 -8.70 9.83 -10.47
CA LYS A 126 -9.45 8.73 -11.12
C LYS A 126 -9.82 9.05 -12.57
N ARG A 127 -9.93 10.33 -12.94
CA ARG A 127 -10.15 10.75 -14.33
C ARG A 127 -8.92 10.48 -15.20
N ILE A 128 -7.72 10.64 -14.65
CA ILE A 128 -6.44 10.43 -15.34
C ILE A 128 -6.01 8.96 -15.28
N PHE A 129 -6.19 8.35 -14.11
CA PHE A 129 -5.93 6.94 -13.81
C PHE A 129 -7.22 6.28 -13.34
N PRO A 130 -8.07 5.80 -14.27
CA PRO A 130 -9.25 5.02 -13.91
C PRO A 130 -8.86 3.84 -13.00
N PRO A 131 -9.75 3.43 -12.08
CA PRO A 131 -9.53 2.23 -11.28
C PRO A 131 -9.10 1.04 -12.15
N SER A 132 -8.11 0.28 -11.67
CA SER A 132 -7.62 -0.90 -12.38
C SER A 132 -8.73 -1.95 -12.50
N GLU A 133 -8.82 -2.63 -13.64
CA GLU A 133 -9.79 -3.70 -13.84
C GLU A 133 -9.44 -4.94 -13.02
N PRO A 134 -10.40 -5.61 -12.35
CA PRO A 134 -11.81 -5.26 -12.32
C PRO A 134 -12.06 -4.06 -11.38
N GLN A 135 -12.79 -3.05 -11.86
CA GLN A 135 -12.96 -1.78 -11.12
C GLN A 135 -13.72 -1.93 -9.80
N ASN A 136 -14.60 -2.94 -9.69
CA ASN A 136 -15.32 -3.23 -8.45
C ASN A 136 -14.38 -3.65 -7.31
N GLY A 137 -13.16 -4.12 -7.62
CA GLY A 137 -12.14 -4.44 -6.62
C GLY A 137 -11.36 -3.22 -6.11
N PHE A 138 -11.60 -2.01 -6.63
CA PHE A 138 -10.83 -0.81 -6.26
C PHE A 138 -10.87 -0.53 -4.76
N ASP A 139 -12.05 -0.53 -4.14
CA ASP A 139 -12.19 -0.19 -2.73
C ASP A 139 -11.49 -1.23 -1.83
N ASP A 140 -11.64 -2.51 -2.16
CA ASP A 140 -10.98 -3.62 -1.46
C ASP A 140 -9.46 -3.60 -1.64
N ARG A 141 -8.95 -3.23 -2.83
CA ARG A 141 -7.51 -3.02 -3.04
C ARG A 141 -6.99 -1.86 -2.22
N ASN A 142 -7.69 -0.73 -2.18
CA ASN A 142 -7.32 0.41 -1.34
C ASN A 142 -7.31 0.03 0.15
N ARG A 143 -8.28 -0.78 0.57
CA ARG A 143 -8.32 -1.34 1.92
C ARG A 143 -7.10 -2.24 2.19
N LEU A 144 -6.81 -3.17 1.30
CA LEU A 144 -5.62 -4.01 1.37
C LEU A 144 -4.33 -3.18 1.48
N TYR A 145 -4.19 -2.17 0.62
CA TYR A 145 -3.04 -1.27 0.59
C TYR A 145 -2.92 -0.40 1.84
N SER A 146 -4.03 0.03 2.44
CA SER A 146 -4.01 0.81 3.69
C SER A 146 -3.36 0.03 4.84
N MET A 147 -3.51 -1.30 4.87
CA MET A 147 -2.97 -2.14 5.94
C MET A 147 -1.44 -2.16 5.97
N LYS A 148 -0.77 -2.03 4.82
CA LYS A 148 0.70 -1.88 4.75
C LYS A 148 1.16 -0.75 5.67
N PHE A 149 0.47 0.38 5.63
CA PHE A 149 0.83 1.57 6.38
C PHE A 149 0.43 1.45 7.86
N ASP A 150 -0.68 0.77 8.17
CA ASP A 150 -1.07 0.44 9.54
C ASP A 150 -0.03 -0.44 10.25
N LEU A 151 0.37 -1.53 9.59
CA LEU A 151 1.33 -2.50 10.10
C LEU A 151 2.73 -1.87 10.25
N ASN A 152 3.18 -1.11 9.24
CA ASN A 152 4.45 -0.38 9.33
C ASN A 152 4.44 0.62 10.49
N ALA A 153 3.34 1.36 10.68
CA ALA A 153 3.23 2.32 11.77
C ALA A 153 3.19 1.68 13.16
N SER A 154 2.71 0.43 13.29
CA SER A 154 2.67 -0.28 14.58
C SER A 154 3.93 -1.09 14.89
N ALA A 155 4.72 -1.49 13.88
CA ALA A 155 5.79 -2.47 14.06
C ALA A 155 6.77 -2.15 15.20
N GLY A 156 7.13 -0.88 15.41
CA GLY A 156 8.00 -0.45 16.51
C GLY A 156 7.30 0.23 17.68
N LYS A 157 5.96 0.17 17.76
CA LYS A 157 5.16 1.00 18.68
C LYS A 157 4.18 0.16 19.50
N PRO A 158 4.57 -0.26 20.73
CA PRO A 158 3.70 -0.94 21.67
C PRO A 158 2.34 -0.25 21.84
N ALA A 159 1.27 -1.05 21.81
CA ALA A 159 -0.11 -0.59 21.97
C ALA A 159 -0.60 0.45 20.92
N ALA A 160 0.07 0.54 19.77
CA ALA A 160 -0.40 1.39 18.67
C ALA A 160 -1.80 0.96 18.20
N LYS A 161 -2.71 1.93 18.07
CA LYS A 161 -4.07 1.68 17.55
C LYS A 161 -4.06 1.12 16.12
N SER A 162 -3.06 1.48 15.31
CA SER A 162 -2.94 1.03 13.92
C SER A 162 -2.85 -0.49 13.78
N ARG A 163 -2.31 -1.20 14.78
CA ARG A 163 -2.27 -2.66 14.77
C ARG A 163 -3.68 -3.27 14.81
N ASN A 164 -4.58 -2.68 15.61
CA ASN A 164 -5.99 -3.06 15.65
C ASN A 164 -6.73 -2.64 14.37
N THR A 165 -6.40 -1.48 13.81
CA THR A 165 -6.96 -1.03 12.54
C THR A 165 -6.61 -1.99 11.39
N ALA A 166 -5.36 -2.46 11.33
CA ALA A 166 -4.95 -3.49 10.37
C ALA A 166 -5.80 -4.76 10.54
N LEU A 167 -5.93 -5.28 11.76
CA LEU A 167 -6.78 -6.46 12.01
C LEU A 167 -8.22 -6.22 11.56
N ASN A 168 -8.83 -5.10 11.93
CA ASN A 168 -10.20 -4.78 11.53
C ASN A 168 -10.32 -4.73 10.00
N ASN A 169 -9.32 -4.16 9.32
CA ASN A 169 -9.28 -4.13 7.86
C ASN A 169 -9.15 -5.54 7.25
N MET A 170 -8.56 -6.53 7.94
CA MET A 170 -8.52 -7.93 7.49
C MET A 170 -9.85 -8.68 7.72
N LEU A 171 -10.64 -8.27 8.71
CA LEU A 171 -11.83 -9.03 9.14
C LEU A 171 -13.13 -8.68 8.38
N PHE A 172 -13.27 -7.44 7.93
CA PHE A 172 -14.47 -6.97 7.22
C PHE A 172 -14.20 -6.72 5.74
#